data_AF-A0A1G3PM71-F1
#
_entry.id   AF-A0A1G3PM71-F1
#
_cell.length_a   1.000
_cell.length_b   1.000
_cell.length_c   1.000
_cell.angle_alpha   90.00
_cell.angle_beta   90.00
_cell.angle_gamma   90.00
#
_symmetry.space_group_name_H-M   'P 1'
#
loop_
_entity.id
_entity.type
_entity.pdbx_description
1 polymer ?
#
loop_
_entity_poly.entity_id
_entity_poly.type
_entity_poly.pdbx_seq_one_letter_code
_entity_poly.pdbx_strand_id
1 'polypeptide(L)'
;MGIRDVFEKLSEYVNLNELVFDLTITAAAVFVYRQSGFLFHQPGIWEKIAVIVCVQFFTALFFAGILKRYDELKEDCALGIYPPFGNRIGFIDRMNKRMVKSKIVRFILYLFLFAGVNGLFILMPMEVYKIARQMAMAAESGDANKYMMVVTLLTTGFAVMLAGVMMFKGSQALVRWYAISAVPFISEFIVWPIGIVFFAYAHGFLGAVLFLVGTGGIFAGIIIFKIMLADREIMDKPIAVKLMRPLRAIVIPFLTAVALFAWNDMILYSSVRELSLNHIGINMANIFPYLLLGGLVPVRAAALFAPPVKPVNILISAVTFYLFFANIDAILGGIMEIIGRIR
;
A
#
# COMPACT_ATOMS: atom_id res chain seq x y z
N MET A 1 19.38 -20.88 -24.16
CA MET A 1 18.47 -19.74 -23.96
C MET A 1 18.74 -19.19 -22.57
N GLY A 2 19.24 -17.96 -22.46
CA GLY A 2 19.64 -17.42 -21.16
C GLY A 2 18.42 -17.07 -20.29
N ILE A 3 18.58 -17.07 -18.96
CA ILE A 3 17.51 -16.63 -18.02
C ILE A 3 16.97 -15.25 -18.42
N ARG A 4 17.86 -14.35 -18.89
CA ARG A 4 17.51 -13.02 -19.40
C ARG A 4 16.57 -13.05 -20.60
N ASP A 5 16.79 -13.94 -21.58
CA ASP A 5 15.92 -14.08 -22.76
C ASP A 5 14.53 -14.56 -22.37
N VAL A 6 14.44 -15.41 -21.34
CA VAL A 6 13.17 -15.90 -20.81
C VAL A 6 12.40 -14.77 -20.14
N PHE A 7 13.06 -13.95 -19.30
CA PHE A 7 12.42 -12.80 -18.64
C PHE A 7 11.99 -11.73 -19.64
N GLU A 8 12.79 -11.44 -20.67
CA GLU A 8 12.45 -10.49 -21.71
C GLU A 8 11.22 -10.97 -22.50
N LYS A 9 11.19 -12.24 -22.93
CA LYS A 9 10.00 -12.81 -23.57
C LYS A 9 8.78 -12.85 -22.65
N LEU A 10 8.95 -13.20 -21.36
CA LEU A 10 7.83 -13.25 -20.41
C LEU A 10 7.22 -11.85 -20.21
N SER A 11 8.07 -10.82 -20.17
CA SER A 11 7.64 -9.42 -19.99
C SER A 11 6.78 -8.86 -21.14
N GLU A 12 6.87 -9.47 -22.33
CA GLU A 12 6.00 -9.14 -23.46
C GLU A 12 4.55 -9.57 -23.22
N TYR A 13 4.35 -10.66 -22.50
CA TYR A 13 3.02 -11.22 -22.24
C TYR A 13 2.49 -10.89 -20.84
N VAL A 14 3.38 -10.59 -19.89
CA VAL A 14 3.06 -10.45 -18.47
C VAL A 14 3.73 -9.21 -17.88
N ASN A 15 2.97 -8.41 -17.14
CA ASN A 15 3.49 -7.35 -16.29
C ASN A 15 4.12 -8.00 -15.04
N LEU A 16 5.46 -8.02 -14.97
CA LEU A 16 6.22 -8.68 -13.92
C LEU A 16 5.88 -8.14 -12.52
N ASN A 17 5.62 -6.84 -12.40
CA ASN A 17 5.30 -6.22 -11.10
C ASN A 17 4.00 -6.80 -10.52
N GLU A 18 2.99 -6.92 -11.38
CA GLU A 18 1.69 -7.50 -11.01
C GLU A 18 1.78 -8.99 -10.76
N LEU A 19 2.59 -9.71 -11.54
CA LEU A 19 2.82 -11.15 -11.37
C LEU A 19 3.48 -11.44 -10.02
N VAL A 20 4.57 -10.73 -9.68
CA VAL A 20 5.25 -10.90 -8.40
C VAL A 20 4.31 -10.60 -7.25
N PHE A 21 3.53 -9.52 -7.36
CA PHE A 21 2.52 -9.16 -6.36
C PHE A 21 1.47 -10.28 -6.17
N ASP A 22 0.88 -10.77 -7.25
CA ASP A 22 -0.14 -11.83 -7.21
C ASP A 22 0.38 -13.14 -6.65
N LEU A 23 1.52 -13.60 -7.16
CA LEU A 23 2.13 -14.84 -6.72
C LEU A 23 2.50 -14.78 -5.23
N THR A 24 2.96 -13.63 -4.75
CA THR A 24 3.29 -13.43 -3.33
C THR A 24 2.04 -13.50 -2.47
N ILE A 25 0.94 -12.84 -2.85
CA ILE A 25 -0.34 -12.91 -2.12
C ILE A 25 -0.90 -14.33 -2.14
N THR A 26 -0.89 -14.99 -3.30
CA THR A 26 -1.38 -16.38 -3.41
C THR A 26 -0.55 -17.32 -2.56
N ALA A 27 0.77 -17.23 -2.62
CA ALA A 27 1.66 -18.05 -1.80
C ALA A 27 1.40 -17.80 -0.31
N ALA A 28 1.37 -16.54 0.12
CA ALA A 28 1.08 -16.18 1.50
C ALA A 28 -0.28 -16.73 1.95
N ALA A 29 -1.34 -16.52 1.17
CA ALA A 29 -2.67 -17.04 1.49
C ALA A 29 -2.69 -18.58 1.57
N VAL A 30 -2.05 -19.28 0.63
CA VAL A 30 -2.03 -20.75 0.64
C VAL A 30 -1.24 -21.31 1.82
N PHE A 31 -0.06 -20.76 2.11
CA PHE A 31 0.79 -21.27 3.18
C PHE A 31 0.26 -20.92 4.57
N VAL A 32 -0.21 -19.69 4.75
CA VAL A 32 -0.64 -19.18 6.05
C VAL A 32 -2.02 -19.71 6.41
N TYR A 33 -2.99 -19.49 5.51
CA TYR A 33 -4.37 -19.76 5.85
C TYR A 33 -4.72 -21.24 5.89
N ARG A 34 -3.95 -22.11 5.21
CA ARG A 34 -4.15 -23.56 5.30
C ARG A 34 -3.47 -24.22 6.49
N GLN A 35 -2.39 -23.65 7.04
CA GLN A 35 -1.58 -24.34 8.06
C GLN A 35 -1.80 -23.81 9.48
N SER A 36 -1.99 -22.50 9.64
CA SER A 36 -1.89 -21.84 10.96
C SER A 36 -3.03 -20.89 11.30
N GLY A 37 -4.00 -20.70 10.40
CA GLY A 37 -5.05 -19.70 10.57
C GLY A 37 -4.50 -18.28 10.41
N PHE A 38 -4.73 -17.41 11.39
CA PHE A 38 -4.21 -16.03 11.38
C PHE A 38 -2.78 -15.98 11.97
N LEU A 39 -1.80 -15.56 11.17
CA LEU A 39 -0.40 -15.43 11.63
C LEU A 39 -0.23 -14.33 12.67
N PHE A 40 -0.92 -13.21 12.46
CA PHE A 40 -0.85 -12.00 13.27
C PHE A 40 -2.09 -11.87 14.18
N HIS A 41 -2.49 -12.95 14.85
CA HIS A 41 -3.60 -12.93 15.82
C HIS A 41 -3.24 -12.23 17.15
N GLN A 42 -1.95 -12.13 17.51
CA GLN A 42 -1.47 -11.38 18.69
C GLN A 42 -0.09 -10.72 18.49
N PRO A 43 0.12 -9.89 17.45
CA PRO A 43 1.38 -9.17 17.31
C PRO A 43 1.54 -8.19 18.47
N GLY A 44 2.78 -8.07 18.94
CA GLY A 44 3.14 -7.02 19.87
C GLY A 44 2.94 -5.64 19.25
N ILE A 45 3.01 -4.64 20.11
CA ILE A 45 2.73 -3.24 19.80
C ILE A 45 3.62 -2.71 18.67
N TRP A 46 4.91 -2.99 18.79
CA TRP A 46 5.93 -2.48 17.88
C TRP A 46 5.83 -3.17 16.52
N GLU A 47 5.46 -4.45 16.52
CA GLU A 47 5.18 -5.23 15.32
C GLU A 47 3.98 -4.66 14.57
N LYS A 48 2.88 -4.33 15.27
CA LYS A 48 1.71 -3.69 14.64
C LYS A 48 2.08 -2.36 13.98
N ILE A 49 2.88 -1.53 14.65
CA ILE A 49 3.32 -0.24 14.12
C ILE A 49 4.25 -0.41 12.93
N ALA A 50 5.19 -1.34 13.01
CA ALA A 50 6.08 -1.67 11.91
C ALA A 50 5.28 -2.14 10.68
N VAL A 51 4.29 -3.02 10.87
CA VAL A 51 3.40 -3.46 9.79
C VAL A 51 2.67 -2.27 9.18
N ILE A 52 2.09 -1.38 9.98
CA ILE A 52 1.36 -0.20 9.50
C ILE A 52 2.27 0.71 8.67
N VAL A 53 3.45 1.06 9.17
CA VAL A 53 4.43 1.90 8.45
C VAL A 53 4.88 1.24 7.15
N CYS A 54 5.19 -0.06 7.18
CA CYS A 54 5.57 -0.81 5.98
C CYS A 54 4.46 -0.86 4.93
N VAL A 55 3.21 -1.15 5.34
CA VAL A 55 2.07 -1.22 4.42
C VAL A 55 1.88 0.11 3.72
N GLN A 56 1.91 1.21 4.46
CA GLN A 56 1.73 2.52 3.88
C GLN A 56 2.87 2.91 2.93
N PHE A 57 4.12 2.73 3.36
CA PHE A 57 5.29 3.04 2.54
C PHE A 57 5.29 2.25 1.24
N PHE A 58 5.15 0.92 1.32
CA PHE A 58 5.21 0.06 0.14
C PHE A 58 3.96 0.16 -0.74
N THR A 59 2.78 0.40 -0.17
CA THR A 59 1.56 0.64 -0.96
C THR A 59 1.63 1.97 -1.68
N ALA A 60 2.13 3.02 -1.01
CA ALA A 60 2.34 4.32 -1.64
C ALA A 60 3.40 4.24 -2.76
N LEU A 61 4.51 3.51 -2.56
CA LEU A 61 5.51 3.27 -3.61
C LEU A 61 4.91 2.52 -4.81
N PHE A 62 4.11 1.49 -4.53
CA PHE A 62 3.45 0.69 -5.57
C PHE A 62 2.48 1.52 -6.41
N PHE A 63 1.63 2.31 -5.76
CA PHE A 63 0.69 3.21 -6.41
C PHE A 63 1.37 4.35 -7.17
N ALA A 64 2.43 4.93 -6.61
CA ALA A 64 3.23 5.92 -7.32
C ALA A 64 3.87 5.31 -8.58
N GLY A 65 4.32 4.06 -8.50
CA GLY A 65 4.81 3.30 -9.66
C GLY A 65 3.74 2.99 -10.71
N ILE A 66 2.49 2.72 -10.30
CA ILE A 66 1.35 2.56 -11.22
C ILE A 66 1.04 3.87 -11.94
N LEU A 67 0.89 4.97 -11.20
CA LEU A 67 0.57 6.29 -11.76
C LEU A 67 1.65 6.80 -12.70
N LYS A 68 2.92 6.61 -12.33
CA LYS A 68 4.05 6.98 -13.18
C LYS A 68 3.98 6.25 -14.52
N ARG A 69 3.75 4.93 -14.53
CA ARG A 69 3.63 4.14 -15.77
C ARG A 69 2.45 4.59 -16.62
N TYR A 70 1.31 4.92 -15.98
CA TYR A 70 0.15 5.46 -16.67
C TYR A 70 0.47 6.81 -17.35
N ASP A 71 1.14 7.73 -16.64
CA ASP A 71 1.50 9.04 -17.15
C ASP A 71 2.55 8.95 -18.28
N GLU A 72 3.58 8.10 -18.15
CA GLU A 72 4.59 7.84 -19.20
C GLU A 72 3.92 7.31 -20.48
N LEU A 73 3.06 6.29 -20.37
CA LEU A 73 2.36 5.74 -21.52
C LEU A 73 1.39 6.76 -22.17
N LYS A 74 0.81 7.65 -21.35
CA LYS A 74 -0.04 8.74 -21.84
C LYS A 74 0.74 9.77 -22.63
N GLU A 75 1.92 10.13 -22.16
CA GLU A 75 2.84 11.02 -22.85
C GLU A 75 3.30 10.38 -24.17
N ASP A 76 3.71 9.13 -24.17
CA ASP A 76 4.10 8.39 -25.38
C ASP A 76 2.97 8.32 -26.41
N CYS A 77 1.73 8.14 -25.96
CA CYS A 77 0.54 8.16 -26.83
C CYS A 77 0.26 9.55 -27.42
N ALA A 78 0.57 10.62 -26.68
CA ALA A 78 0.38 12.00 -27.12
C ALA A 78 1.46 12.43 -28.11
N LEU A 79 2.70 11.99 -27.89
CA LEU A 79 3.85 12.22 -28.76
C LEU A 79 3.83 11.34 -30.02
N GLY A 80 2.89 10.39 -30.12
CA GLY A 80 2.81 9.46 -31.24
C GLY A 80 3.88 8.36 -31.24
N ILE A 81 4.67 8.27 -30.16
CA ILE A 81 5.69 7.22 -29.94
C ILE A 81 5.01 5.86 -29.71
N TYR A 82 3.82 5.87 -29.09
CA TYR A 82 3.03 4.67 -28.83
C TYR A 82 1.75 4.58 -29.71
N PRO A 83 1.45 3.42 -30.31
CA PRO A 83 2.22 2.17 -30.26
C PRO A 83 3.53 2.27 -31.05
N PRO A 84 4.60 1.57 -30.62
CA PRO A 84 5.90 1.63 -31.30
C PRO A 84 5.73 1.26 -32.79
N PHE A 85 6.30 2.07 -33.68
CA PHE A 85 6.23 1.85 -35.12
C PHE A 85 6.88 0.50 -35.47
N GLY A 86 6.10 -0.41 -36.08
CA GLY A 86 6.53 -1.74 -36.50
C GLY A 86 5.40 -2.49 -37.20
N ASN A 87 5.74 -3.56 -37.93
CA ASN A 87 4.82 -4.27 -38.85
C ASN A 87 3.62 -5.00 -38.20
N ARG A 88 3.45 -4.94 -36.87
CA ARG A 88 2.30 -5.54 -36.17
C ARG A 88 1.85 -4.68 -34.99
N ILE A 89 0.99 -3.70 -35.25
CA ILE A 89 0.19 -3.08 -34.18
C ILE A 89 -0.79 -4.15 -33.67
N GLY A 90 -0.51 -4.71 -32.49
CA GLY A 90 -1.32 -5.76 -31.91
C GLY A 90 -2.69 -5.27 -31.43
N PHE A 91 -3.59 -6.23 -31.13
CA PHE A 91 -4.84 -5.92 -30.42
C PHE A 91 -4.58 -5.26 -29.05
N ILE A 92 -3.59 -5.76 -28.31
CA ILE A 92 -3.17 -5.26 -26.99
C ILE A 92 -2.74 -3.78 -27.07
N ASP A 93 -1.99 -3.42 -28.10
CA ASP A 93 -1.49 -2.05 -28.25
C ASP A 93 -2.62 -1.05 -28.52
N ARG A 94 -3.59 -1.44 -29.37
CA ARG A 94 -4.80 -0.65 -29.61
C ARG A 94 -5.66 -0.53 -28.36
N MET A 95 -5.78 -1.60 -27.59
CA MET A 95 -6.51 -1.59 -26.32
C MET A 95 -5.86 -0.63 -25.31
N ASN A 96 -4.54 -0.72 -25.10
CA ASN A 96 -3.80 0.17 -24.22
C ASN A 96 -3.93 1.64 -24.63
N LYS A 97 -3.79 1.94 -25.94
CA LYS A 97 -3.99 3.31 -26.45
C LYS A 97 -5.41 3.83 -26.17
N ARG A 98 -6.44 2.99 -26.33
CA ARG A 98 -7.84 3.35 -26.01
C ARG A 98 -8.03 3.57 -24.51
N MET A 99 -7.48 2.69 -23.67
CA MET A 99 -7.60 2.79 -22.20
C MET A 99 -6.97 4.08 -21.68
N VAL A 100 -5.78 4.43 -22.15
CA VAL A 100 -5.07 5.65 -21.75
C VAL A 100 -5.82 6.92 -22.16
N LYS A 101 -6.50 6.91 -23.31
CA LYS A 101 -7.34 8.03 -23.78
C LYS A 101 -8.71 8.07 -23.12
N SER A 102 -9.16 6.98 -22.50
CA SER A 102 -10.49 6.88 -21.89
C SER A 102 -10.56 7.64 -20.57
N LYS A 103 -11.49 8.60 -20.49
CA LYS A 103 -11.81 9.31 -19.24
C LYS A 103 -12.36 8.36 -18.17
N ILE A 104 -13.08 7.31 -18.57
CA ILE A 104 -13.69 6.32 -17.67
C ILE A 104 -12.60 5.49 -16.99
N VAL A 105 -11.65 4.94 -17.77
CA VAL A 105 -10.54 4.15 -17.20
C VAL A 105 -9.72 5.00 -16.24
N ARG A 106 -9.47 6.26 -16.63
CA ARG A 106 -8.79 7.23 -15.77
C ARG A 106 -9.53 7.46 -14.46
N PHE A 107 -10.85 7.68 -14.52
CA PHE A 107 -11.68 7.87 -13.34
C PHE A 107 -11.68 6.64 -12.44
N ILE A 108 -11.85 5.44 -13.00
CA ILE A 108 -11.83 4.16 -12.27
C ILE A 108 -10.48 3.96 -11.56
N LEU A 109 -9.37 4.21 -12.26
CA LEU A 109 -8.04 4.11 -11.68
C LEU A 109 -7.89 5.08 -10.50
N TYR A 110 -8.27 6.35 -10.65
CA TYR A 110 -8.22 7.32 -9.56
C TYR A 110 -9.16 6.95 -8.41
N LEU A 111 -10.34 6.39 -8.69
CA LEU A 111 -11.27 5.94 -7.66
C LEU A 111 -10.67 4.81 -6.81
N PHE A 112 -10.05 3.81 -7.44
CA PHE A 112 -9.42 2.71 -6.71
C PHE A 112 -8.14 3.12 -5.99
N LEU A 113 -7.34 4.01 -6.58
CA LEU A 113 -6.19 4.61 -5.91
C LEU A 113 -6.64 5.43 -4.69
N PHE A 114 -7.68 6.25 -4.85
CA PHE A 114 -8.26 7.03 -3.76
C PHE A 114 -8.81 6.10 -2.67
N ALA A 115 -9.63 5.11 -3.02
CA ALA A 115 -10.18 4.15 -2.07
C ALA A 115 -9.10 3.33 -1.37
N GLY A 116 -8.06 2.89 -2.09
CA GLY A 116 -6.95 2.13 -1.53
C GLY A 116 -6.10 2.96 -0.56
N VAL A 117 -5.68 4.16 -0.98
CA VAL A 117 -4.91 5.07 -0.12
C VAL A 117 -5.76 5.49 1.08
N ASN A 118 -6.95 6.03 0.86
CA ASN A 118 -7.78 6.58 1.94
C ASN A 118 -8.38 5.50 2.84
N GLY A 119 -8.75 4.33 2.30
CA GLY A 119 -9.22 3.20 3.11
C GLY A 119 -8.17 2.73 4.10
N LEU A 120 -6.91 2.59 3.65
CA LEU A 120 -5.77 2.31 4.53
C LEU A 120 -5.62 3.43 5.58
N PHE A 121 -5.78 4.69 5.20
CA PHE A 121 -5.70 5.83 6.11
C PHE A 121 -6.90 6.04 7.03
N ILE A 122 -8.03 5.38 6.82
CA ILE A 122 -9.15 5.40 7.78
C ILE A 122 -8.99 4.24 8.76
N LEU A 123 -8.72 3.04 8.24
CA LEU A 123 -8.59 1.84 9.09
C LEU A 123 -7.33 1.86 9.94
N MET A 124 -6.20 2.38 9.45
CA MET A 124 -4.96 2.41 10.21
C MET A 124 -5.07 3.29 11.45
N PRO A 125 -5.51 4.56 11.39
CA PRO A 125 -5.76 5.35 12.59
C PRO A 125 -6.77 4.73 13.54
N MET A 126 -7.82 4.06 13.04
CA MET A 126 -8.77 3.35 13.90
C MET A 126 -8.11 2.19 14.66
N GLU A 127 -7.31 1.37 13.98
CA GLU A 127 -6.58 0.27 14.62
C GLU A 127 -5.46 0.80 15.54
N VAL A 128 -4.73 1.84 15.14
CA VAL A 128 -3.75 2.55 15.99
C VAL A 128 -4.43 3.12 17.23
N TYR A 129 -5.62 3.70 17.10
CA TYR A 129 -6.39 4.20 18.23
C TYR A 129 -6.81 3.06 19.16
N LYS A 130 -7.30 1.92 18.62
CA LYS A 130 -7.62 0.73 19.42
C LYS A 130 -6.38 0.24 20.19
N ILE A 131 -5.23 0.18 19.53
CA ILE A 131 -3.94 -0.24 20.09
C ILE A 131 -3.47 0.74 21.18
N ALA A 132 -3.49 2.04 20.90
CA ALA A 132 -3.08 3.08 21.82
C ALA A 132 -4.01 3.17 23.03
N ARG A 133 -5.33 2.97 22.84
CA ARG A 133 -6.29 2.90 23.95
C ARG A 133 -6.01 1.69 24.85
N GLN A 134 -5.71 0.53 24.27
CA GLN A 134 -5.33 -0.66 25.04
C GLN A 134 -4.07 -0.42 25.87
N MET A 135 -3.06 0.24 25.31
CA MET A 135 -1.86 0.65 26.06
C MET A 135 -2.17 1.65 27.15
N ALA A 136 -2.93 2.70 26.84
CA ALA A 136 -3.23 3.76 27.78
C ALA A 136 -4.01 3.24 29.01
N MET A 137 -4.83 2.20 28.82
CA MET A 137 -5.52 1.51 29.91
C MET A 137 -4.61 0.57 30.72
N ALA A 138 -3.56 0.03 30.11
CA ALA A 138 -2.58 -0.85 30.76
C ALA A 138 -1.39 -0.09 31.38
N ALA A 139 -1.17 1.15 30.98
CA ALA A 139 -0.02 1.97 31.33
C ALA A 139 -0.20 2.72 32.66
N GLU A 140 0.69 2.50 33.61
CA GLU A 140 0.78 3.28 34.85
C GLU A 140 1.04 4.79 34.57
N SER A 141 0.82 5.63 35.57
CA SER A 141 1.07 7.07 35.46
C SER A 141 2.56 7.36 35.19
N GLY A 142 2.88 7.80 33.96
CA GLY A 142 4.24 8.17 33.54
C GLY A 142 4.82 7.35 32.37
N ASP A 143 4.10 6.34 31.87
CA ASP A 143 4.59 5.48 30.79
C ASP A 143 4.60 6.18 29.42
N ALA A 144 5.74 6.09 28.72
CA ALA A 144 5.95 6.58 27.37
C ALA A 144 4.99 5.95 26.33
N ASN A 145 4.41 4.80 26.65
CA ASN A 145 3.44 4.12 25.78
C ASN A 145 2.15 4.94 25.54
N LYS A 146 1.85 5.95 26.38
CA LYS A 146 0.71 6.87 26.17
C LYS A 146 0.88 7.76 24.92
N TYR A 147 2.10 7.90 24.41
CA TYR A 147 2.43 8.80 23.29
C TYR A 147 2.46 8.08 21.92
N MET A 148 2.23 6.77 21.91
CA MET A 148 2.35 5.93 20.72
C MET A 148 1.38 6.29 19.60
N MET A 149 0.18 6.79 19.92
CA MET A 149 -0.79 7.22 18.91
C MET A 149 -0.26 8.38 18.06
N VAL A 150 0.34 9.38 18.70
CA VAL A 150 0.88 10.58 18.05
C VAL A 150 2.09 10.23 17.20
N VAL A 151 3.02 9.42 17.74
CA VAL A 151 4.20 8.95 17.01
C VAL A 151 3.80 8.13 15.79
N THR A 152 2.84 7.20 15.97
CA THR A 152 2.41 6.32 14.88
C THR A 152 1.76 7.12 13.75
N LEU A 153 0.83 8.04 14.08
CA LEU A 153 0.21 8.93 13.11
C LEU A 153 1.30 9.70 12.32
N LEU A 154 2.21 10.39 13.01
CA LEU A 154 3.28 11.12 12.34
C LEU A 154 4.14 10.25 11.41
N THR A 155 4.57 9.07 11.87
CA THR A 155 5.35 8.14 11.04
C THR A 155 4.57 7.65 9.82
N THR A 156 3.26 7.49 9.95
CA THR A 156 2.38 7.10 8.84
C THR A 156 2.25 8.19 7.77
N GLY A 157 2.03 9.43 8.19
CA GLY A 157 2.07 10.59 7.29
C GLY A 157 3.36 10.70 6.50
N PHE A 158 4.49 10.61 7.20
CA PHE A 158 5.81 10.73 6.58
C PHE A 158 6.08 9.61 5.58
N ALA A 159 5.69 8.36 5.87
CA ALA A 159 5.89 7.22 4.98
C ALA A 159 5.24 7.44 3.60
N VAL A 160 4.02 7.96 3.57
CA VAL A 160 3.27 8.17 2.32
C VAL A 160 3.78 9.37 1.53
N MET A 161 4.18 10.44 2.22
CA MET A 161 4.83 11.57 1.59
C MET A 161 6.16 11.19 0.96
N LEU A 162 6.99 10.44 1.70
CA LEU A 162 8.30 10.00 1.24
C LEU A 162 8.19 9.16 -0.03
N ALA A 163 7.27 8.21 -0.05
CA ALA A 163 7.01 7.36 -1.21
C ALA A 163 6.56 8.15 -2.45
N GLY A 164 5.65 9.11 -2.27
CA GLY A 164 5.22 10.02 -3.36
C GLY A 164 6.35 10.89 -3.89
N VAL A 165 7.14 11.44 -2.97
CA VAL A 165 8.27 12.31 -3.26
C VAL A 165 9.39 11.56 -4.01
N MET A 166 9.65 10.30 -3.67
CA MET A 166 10.72 9.48 -4.28
C MET A 166 10.42 8.98 -5.70
N MET A 167 9.14 8.85 -6.08
CA MET A 167 8.76 8.16 -7.33
C MET A 167 8.40 9.09 -8.49
N PHE A 168 7.85 10.28 -8.22
CA PHE A 168 7.43 11.22 -9.26
C PHE A 168 8.53 12.22 -9.64
N LYS A 169 8.81 12.33 -10.95
CA LYS A 169 9.59 13.43 -11.53
C LYS A 169 8.64 14.56 -11.93
N GLY A 170 8.95 15.80 -11.56
CA GLY A 170 8.20 17.00 -11.97
C GLY A 170 7.05 17.40 -11.04
N SER A 171 6.71 18.71 -11.05
CA SER A 171 5.74 19.32 -10.14
C SER A 171 4.28 18.90 -10.40
N GLN A 172 3.89 18.68 -11.66
CA GLN A 172 2.49 18.35 -11.99
C GLN A 172 2.05 16.95 -11.54
N ALA A 173 2.91 15.94 -11.69
CA ALA A 173 2.62 14.58 -11.22
C ALA A 173 2.57 14.55 -9.68
N LEU A 174 3.43 15.34 -9.03
CA LEU A 174 3.42 15.53 -7.59
C LEU A 174 2.11 16.14 -7.11
N VAL A 175 1.59 17.19 -7.76
CA VAL A 175 0.31 17.82 -7.40
C VAL A 175 -0.86 16.84 -7.51
N ARG A 176 -0.86 15.97 -8.53
CA ARG A 176 -1.87 14.91 -8.66
C ARG A 176 -1.77 13.87 -7.55
N TRP A 177 -0.55 13.46 -7.19
CA TRP A 177 -0.33 12.58 -6.05
C TRP A 177 -0.80 13.21 -4.75
N TYR A 178 -0.46 14.49 -4.52
CA TYR A 178 -0.93 15.27 -3.39
C TYR A 178 -2.46 15.33 -3.32
N ALA A 179 -3.17 15.42 -4.45
CA ALA A 179 -4.63 15.38 -4.45
C ALA A 179 -5.19 14.03 -3.98
N ILE A 180 -4.54 12.91 -4.34
CA ILE A 180 -4.94 11.56 -3.92
C ILE A 180 -4.61 11.34 -2.44
N SER A 181 -3.46 11.86 -1.99
CA SER A 181 -2.99 11.79 -0.61
C SER A 181 -3.35 13.03 0.21
N ALA A 182 -4.35 13.82 -0.21
CA ALA A 182 -4.66 15.09 0.44
C ALA A 182 -5.23 14.87 1.84
N VAL A 183 -6.18 13.93 1.96
CA VAL A 183 -6.80 13.58 3.25
C VAL A 183 -5.75 13.13 4.27
N PRO A 184 -4.84 12.16 3.99
CA PRO A 184 -3.81 11.82 4.95
C PRO A 184 -2.85 12.96 5.23
N PHE A 185 -2.51 13.78 4.23
CA PHE A 185 -1.65 14.93 4.46
C PHE A 185 -2.29 15.97 5.40
N ILE A 186 -3.59 16.25 5.20
CA ILE A 186 -4.36 17.18 6.03
C ILE A 186 -4.51 16.60 7.44
N SER A 187 -4.81 15.31 7.60
CA SER A 187 -4.91 14.70 8.93
C SER A 187 -3.59 14.81 9.70
N GLU A 188 -2.46 14.60 9.03
CA GLU A 188 -1.13 14.72 9.64
C GLU A 188 -0.77 16.16 9.98
N PHE A 189 -1.11 17.09 9.09
CA PHE A 189 -0.96 18.51 9.34
C PHE A 189 -1.78 18.97 10.55
N ILE A 190 -2.94 18.36 10.81
CA ILE A 190 -3.76 18.64 12.00
C ILE A 190 -3.20 17.93 13.24
N VAL A 191 -2.72 16.71 13.12
CA VAL A 191 -2.15 15.91 14.23
C VAL A 191 -0.81 16.47 14.69
N TRP A 192 -0.03 17.11 13.81
CA TRP A 192 1.29 17.64 14.13
C TRP A 192 1.26 18.76 15.19
N PRO A 193 0.43 19.82 15.10
CA PRO A 193 0.23 20.80 16.17
C PRO A 193 -0.29 20.18 17.46
N ILE A 194 -1.20 19.21 17.36
CA ILE A 194 -1.70 18.48 18.53
C ILE A 194 -0.55 17.74 19.21
N GLY A 195 0.34 17.11 18.45
CA GLY A 195 1.55 16.47 18.93
C GLY A 195 2.50 17.46 19.63
N ILE A 196 2.70 18.67 19.08
CA ILE A 196 3.51 19.71 19.71
C ILE A 196 2.94 20.11 21.07
N VAL A 197 1.64 20.42 21.14
CA VAL A 197 0.96 20.79 22.39
C VAL A 197 1.05 19.66 23.42
N PHE A 198 0.88 18.42 22.96
CA PHE A 198 0.93 17.25 23.82
C PHE A 198 2.35 16.96 24.35
N PHE A 199 3.38 17.07 23.51
CA PHE A 199 4.79 16.94 23.93
C PHE A 199 5.21 18.10 24.84
N ALA A 200 4.69 19.31 24.62
CA ALA A 200 4.90 20.46 25.49
C ALA A 200 4.31 20.20 26.89
N TYR A 201 3.12 19.58 26.97
CA TYR A 201 2.50 19.21 28.23
C TYR A 201 3.26 18.09 28.95
N ALA A 202 3.75 17.09 28.20
CA ALA A 202 4.42 15.91 28.77
C ALA A 202 5.86 16.15 29.23
N HIS A 203 6.62 16.92 28.46
CA HIS A 203 8.08 17.06 28.62
C HIS A 203 8.51 18.54 28.73
N GLY A 204 7.55 19.43 28.97
CA GLY A 204 7.76 20.86 29.01
C GLY A 204 8.20 21.44 27.67
N PHE A 205 8.69 22.68 27.73
CA PHE A 205 9.15 23.43 26.56
C PHE A 205 10.24 22.69 25.76
N LEU A 206 11.17 22.02 26.44
CA LEU A 206 12.28 21.31 25.81
C LEU A 206 11.80 20.15 24.92
N GLY A 207 10.80 19.39 25.37
CA GLY A 207 10.21 18.31 24.58
C GLY A 207 9.48 18.81 23.33
N ALA A 208 8.77 19.94 23.44
CA ALA A 208 8.12 20.57 22.29
C ALA A 208 9.15 21.02 21.24
N VAL A 209 10.25 21.64 21.66
CA VAL A 209 11.33 22.08 20.78
C VAL A 209 12.01 20.87 20.12
N LEU A 210 12.35 19.82 20.87
CA LEU A 210 12.96 18.61 20.32
C LEU A 210 12.05 17.91 19.31
N PHE A 211 10.74 17.85 19.59
CA PHE A 211 9.76 17.29 18.66
C PHE A 211 9.65 18.12 17.37
N LEU A 212 9.60 19.44 17.48
CA LEU A 212 9.50 20.35 16.33
C LEU A 212 10.78 20.31 15.48
N VAL A 213 11.95 20.27 16.10
CA VAL A 213 13.25 20.11 15.42
C VAL A 213 13.39 18.73 14.79
N GLY A 214 12.98 17.65 15.47
CA GLY A 214 13.06 16.29 14.95
C GLY A 214 12.14 16.08 13.74
N THR A 215 10.86 16.42 13.87
CA THR A 215 9.87 16.28 12.80
C THR A 215 10.11 17.26 11.66
N GLY A 216 10.43 18.52 11.96
CA GLY A 216 10.79 19.54 10.96
C GLY A 216 12.10 19.22 10.23
N GLY A 217 13.10 18.69 10.95
CA GLY A 217 14.37 18.25 10.39
C GLY A 217 14.23 17.04 9.46
N ILE A 218 13.37 16.08 9.80
CA ILE A 218 13.02 14.96 8.91
C ILE A 218 12.34 15.49 7.64
N PHE A 219 11.37 16.40 7.77
CA PHE A 219 10.65 16.95 6.62
C PHE A 219 11.58 17.76 5.68
N ALA A 220 12.41 18.62 6.26
CA ALA A 220 13.43 19.36 5.53
C ALA A 220 14.45 18.39 4.88
N GLY A 221 14.86 17.35 5.60
CA GLY A 221 15.75 16.31 5.09
C GLY A 221 15.16 15.56 3.90
N ILE A 222 13.87 15.25 3.90
CA ILE A 222 13.18 14.60 2.77
C ILE A 222 13.12 15.54 1.55
N ILE A 223 12.79 16.81 1.77
CA ILE A 223 12.77 17.82 0.70
C ILE A 223 14.17 18.01 0.11
N ILE A 224 15.19 18.17 0.95
CA ILE A 224 16.58 18.30 0.54
C ILE A 224 17.05 17.03 -0.17
N PHE A 225 16.75 15.84 0.35
CA PHE A 225 17.08 14.55 -0.28
C PHE A 225 16.43 14.43 -1.66
N LYS A 226 15.18 14.87 -1.82
CA LYS A 226 14.52 14.94 -3.12
C LYS A 226 15.19 15.94 -4.05
N ILE A 227 15.50 17.14 -3.56
CA ILE A 227 16.20 18.16 -4.36
C ILE A 227 17.55 17.60 -4.80
N MET A 228 18.32 16.96 -3.92
CA MET A 228 19.59 16.31 -4.26
C MET A 228 19.43 15.17 -5.28
N LEU A 229 18.38 14.34 -5.17
CA LEU A 229 18.07 13.29 -6.15
C LEU A 229 17.54 13.85 -7.48
N ALA A 230 16.88 15.01 -7.45
CA ALA A 230 16.33 15.68 -8.62
C ALA A 230 17.38 16.50 -9.37
N ASP A 231 18.35 17.09 -8.66
CA ASP A 231 19.33 18.02 -9.23
C ASP A 231 20.60 17.37 -9.79
N ARG A 232 21.00 16.14 -9.42
CA ARG A 232 22.32 15.64 -9.88
C ARG A 232 22.42 14.14 -10.14
N GLU A 233 22.95 13.81 -11.33
CA GLU A 233 24.02 12.86 -11.71
C GLU A 233 24.06 11.41 -11.16
N ILE A 234 23.36 11.08 -10.08
CA ILE A 234 23.36 9.75 -9.45
C ILE A 234 22.46 8.78 -10.24
N MET A 235 21.36 9.28 -10.83
CA MET A 235 20.52 8.47 -11.72
C MET A 235 21.12 8.25 -13.12
N ASP A 236 22.17 9.01 -13.49
CA ASP A 236 22.91 8.80 -14.74
C ASP A 236 24.06 7.79 -14.57
N LYS A 237 24.36 7.37 -13.33
CA LYS A 237 25.32 6.29 -13.10
C LYS A 237 24.69 4.95 -13.55
N PRO A 238 25.33 4.22 -14.47
CA PRO A 238 24.78 2.98 -15.02
C PRO A 238 24.54 1.89 -13.95
N ILE A 239 25.24 1.95 -12.82
CA ILE A 239 25.07 1.05 -11.68
C ILE A 239 23.72 1.31 -10.97
N ALA A 240 23.36 2.58 -10.74
CA ALA A 240 22.09 2.94 -10.12
C ALA A 240 20.91 2.51 -11.01
N VAL A 241 21.00 2.70 -12.33
CA VAL A 241 19.99 2.24 -13.29
C VAL A 241 19.85 0.71 -13.27
N LYS A 242 20.97 -0.03 -13.21
CA LYS A 242 20.96 -1.51 -13.12
C LYS A 242 20.34 -2.03 -11.83
N LEU A 243 20.54 -1.34 -10.70
CA LEU A 243 20.02 -1.77 -9.39
C LEU A 243 18.55 -1.36 -9.17
N MET A 244 18.16 -0.19 -9.68
CA MET A 244 16.80 0.34 -9.52
C MET A 244 15.76 -0.46 -10.33
N ARG A 245 16.15 -1.07 -11.44
CA ARG A 245 15.25 -1.86 -12.29
C ARG A 245 14.70 -3.12 -11.58
N PRO A 246 15.53 -4.03 -11.02
CA PRO A 246 15.03 -5.18 -10.26
C PRO A 246 14.35 -4.75 -8.96
N LEU A 247 14.82 -3.69 -8.30
CA LEU A 247 14.17 -3.17 -7.09
C LEU A 247 12.72 -2.73 -7.35
N ARG A 248 12.47 -2.01 -8.45
CA ARG A 248 11.11 -1.61 -8.84
C ARG A 248 10.26 -2.76 -9.37
N ALA A 249 10.87 -3.74 -10.03
CA ALA A 249 10.14 -4.82 -10.69
C ALA A 249 9.79 -6.00 -9.78
N ILE A 250 10.62 -6.24 -8.75
CA ILE A 250 10.51 -7.44 -7.90
C ILE A 250 10.39 -7.03 -6.44
N VAL A 251 11.35 -6.27 -5.91
CA VAL A 251 11.44 -5.98 -4.46
C VAL A 251 10.25 -5.16 -3.98
N ILE A 252 9.91 -4.06 -4.65
CA ILE A 252 8.77 -3.23 -4.26
C ILE A 252 7.46 -4.03 -4.31
N PRO A 253 7.08 -4.68 -5.44
CA PRO A 253 5.84 -5.46 -5.49
C PRO A 253 5.78 -6.60 -4.47
N PHE A 254 6.90 -7.30 -4.24
CA PHE A 254 7.00 -8.35 -3.22
C PHE A 254 6.76 -7.80 -1.82
N LEU A 255 7.46 -6.73 -1.44
CA LEU A 255 7.32 -6.13 -0.11
C LEU A 255 5.93 -5.50 0.08
N THR A 256 5.34 -4.90 -0.96
CA THR A 256 3.95 -4.42 -0.92
C THR A 256 2.98 -5.57 -0.69
N ALA A 257 3.15 -6.70 -1.39
CA ALA A 257 2.30 -7.87 -1.23
C ALA A 257 2.39 -8.47 0.17
N VAL A 258 3.60 -8.64 0.72
CA VAL A 258 3.82 -9.14 2.09
C VAL A 258 3.22 -8.19 3.12
N ALA A 259 3.44 -6.88 2.97
CA ALA A 259 2.92 -5.89 3.88
C ALA A 259 1.38 -5.88 3.86
N LEU A 260 0.76 -5.82 2.68
CA LEU A 260 -0.70 -5.89 2.55
C LEU A 260 -1.26 -7.21 3.06
N PHE A 261 -0.57 -8.33 2.86
CA PHE A 261 -0.99 -9.61 3.43
C PHE A 261 -1.04 -9.54 4.95
N ALA A 262 0.04 -9.12 5.61
CA ALA A 262 0.11 -8.98 7.06
C ALA A 262 -0.98 -8.03 7.60
N TRP A 263 -1.22 -6.93 6.90
CA TRP A 263 -2.28 -5.98 7.24
C TRP A 263 -3.68 -6.57 7.13
N ASN A 264 -3.97 -7.30 6.04
CA ASN A 264 -5.27 -7.92 5.87
C ASN A 264 -5.49 -9.06 6.87
N ASP A 265 -4.45 -9.82 7.21
CA ASP A 265 -4.50 -10.83 8.26
C ASP A 265 -4.88 -10.21 9.63
N MET A 266 -4.24 -9.09 9.99
CA MET A 266 -4.58 -8.34 11.22
C MET A 266 -6.01 -7.80 11.22
N ILE A 267 -6.48 -7.22 10.10
CA ILE A 267 -7.85 -6.70 9.97
C ILE A 267 -8.87 -7.84 10.06
N LEU A 268 -8.62 -8.95 9.34
CA LEU A 268 -9.51 -10.10 9.33
C LEU A 268 -9.67 -10.67 10.73
N TYR A 269 -8.58 -10.83 11.47
CA TYR A 269 -8.65 -11.27 12.85
C TYR A 269 -9.41 -10.27 13.74
N SER A 270 -9.11 -8.97 13.64
CA SER A 270 -9.80 -7.90 14.39
C SER A 270 -11.31 -7.91 14.13
N SER A 271 -11.70 -8.00 12.86
CA SER A 271 -13.11 -8.04 12.44
C SER A 271 -13.83 -9.31 12.88
N VAL A 272 -13.23 -10.50 12.75
CA VAL A 272 -13.81 -11.75 13.24
C VAL A 272 -14.08 -11.68 14.74
N ARG A 273 -13.11 -11.16 15.51
CA ARG A 273 -13.27 -10.96 16.96
C ARG A 273 -14.41 -9.99 17.27
N GLU A 274 -14.47 -8.85 16.58
CA GLU A 274 -15.49 -7.82 16.79
C GLU A 274 -16.90 -8.33 16.42
N LEU A 275 -17.05 -9.06 15.32
CA LEU A 275 -18.31 -9.70 14.93
C LEU A 275 -18.74 -10.75 15.96
N SER A 276 -17.81 -11.58 16.44
CA SER A 276 -18.08 -12.58 17.47
C SER A 276 -18.56 -11.94 18.78
N LEU A 277 -17.91 -10.85 19.22
CA LEU A 277 -18.27 -10.12 20.44
C LEU A 277 -19.65 -9.47 20.34
N ASN A 278 -20.02 -9.00 19.14
CA ASN A 278 -21.32 -8.37 18.89
C ASN A 278 -22.42 -9.37 18.48
N HIS A 279 -22.14 -10.68 18.52
CA HIS A 279 -23.05 -11.74 18.10
C HIS A 279 -23.58 -11.61 16.66
N ILE A 280 -22.77 -11.00 15.78
CA ILE A 280 -23.04 -10.91 14.35
C ILE A 280 -22.43 -12.14 13.66
N GLY A 281 -23.13 -12.69 12.67
CA GLY A 281 -22.65 -13.85 11.91
C GLY A 281 -21.29 -13.60 11.24
N ILE A 282 -20.35 -14.52 11.41
CA ILE A 282 -19.03 -14.47 10.77
C ILE A 282 -19.15 -15.08 9.37
N ASN A 283 -19.42 -14.25 8.36
CA ASN A 283 -19.53 -14.69 6.97
C ASN A 283 -18.84 -13.69 6.02
N MET A 284 -18.62 -14.11 4.77
CA MET A 284 -17.93 -13.29 3.78
C MET A 284 -18.64 -11.95 3.52
N ALA A 285 -19.98 -11.88 3.62
CA ALA A 285 -20.71 -10.64 3.42
C ALA A 285 -20.37 -9.57 4.47
N ASN A 286 -20.15 -9.98 5.72
CA ASN A 286 -19.77 -9.07 6.80
C ASN A 286 -18.27 -8.75 6.82
N ILE A 287 -17.43 -9.63 6.26
CA ILE A 287 -15.97 -9.46 6.23
C ILE A 287 -15.49 -8.70 4.99
N PHE A 288 -16.23 -8.79 3.88
CA PHE A 288 -15.87 -8.14 2.62
C PHE A 288 -15.67 -6.61 2.72
N PRO A 289 -16.48 -5.84 3.47
CA PRO A 289 -16.23 -4.42 3.69
C PRO A 289 -14.87 -4.14 4.34
N TYR A 290 -14.44 -4.98 5.30
CA TYR A 290 -13.13 -4.85 5.93
C TYR A 290 -11.99 -5.17 4.97
N LEU A 291 -12.16 -6.15 4.08
CA LEU A 291 -11.19 -6.46 3.02
C LEU A 291 -11.11 -5.38 1.94
N LEU A 292 -12.24 -4.74 1.62
CA LEU A 292 -12.29 -3.58 0.72
C LEU A 292 -11.54 -2.39 1.32
N LEU A 293 -11.85 -2.05 2.58
CA LEU A 293 -11.22 -0.95 3.30
C LEU A 293 -9.75 -1.25 3.66
N GLY A 294 -9.40 -2.53 3.82
CA GLY A 294 -8.04 -3.03 4.05
C GLY A 294 -7.08 -2.85 2.88
N GLY A 295 -7.55 -2.23 1.79
CA GLY A 295 -6.70 -1.74 0.70
C GLY A 295 -6.30 -2.79 -0.31
N LEU A 296 -6.32 -4.09 0.01
CA LEU A 296 -5.91 -5.15 -0.92
C LEU A 296 -6.76 -5.16 -2.19
N VAL A 297 -8.08 -5.13 -2.04
CA VAL A 297 -9.00 -5.16 -3.17
C VAL A 297 -8.85 -3.90 -4.04
N PRO A 298 -8.88 -2.67 -3.49
CA PRO A 298 -8.60 -1.46 -4.29
C PRO A 298 -7.20 -1.43 -4.92
N VAL A 299 -6.14 -1.87 -4.20
CA VAL A 299 -4.77 -1.90 -4.73
C VAL A 299 -4.68 -2.76 -5.97
N ARG A 300 -5.31 -3.93 -5.90
CA ARG A 300 -5.28 -4.90 -6.98
C ARG A 300 -6.20 -4.51 -8.13
N ALA A 301 -7.36 -3.91 -7.85
CA ALA A 301 -8.21 -3.32 -8.88
C ALA A 301 -7.48 -2.19 -9.64
N ALA A 302 -6.78 -1.30 -8.93
CA ALA A 302 -5.95 -0.27 -9.55
C ALA A 302 -4.86 -0.87 -10.45
N ALA A 303 -4.21 -1.95 -10.00
CA ALA A 303 -3.21 -2.67 -10.81
C ALA A 303 -3.83 -3.27 -12.09
N LEU A 304 -5.03 -3.85 -12.01
CA LEU A 304 -5.73 -4.45 -13.16
C LEU A 304 -6.07 -3.43 -14.24
N PHE A 305 -6.51 -2.23 -13.84
CA PHE A 305 -6.93 -1.17 -14.75
C PHE A 305 -5.79 -0.22 -15.13
N ALA A 306 -4.60 -0.39 -14.56
CA ALA A 306 -3.42 0.39 -14.89
C ALA A 306 -2.79 -0.11 -16.19
N PRO A 307 -2.79 0.68 -17.28
CA PRO A 307 -2.06 0.31 -18.47
C PRO A 307 -0.54 0.40 -18.25
N PRO A 308 0.27 -0.41 -18.97
CA PRO A 308 -0.13 -1.33 -20.03
C PRO A 308 -0.80 -2.60 -19.49
N VAL A 309 -2.03 -2.83 -19.92
CA VAL A 309 -2.81 -4.01 -19.56
C VAL A 309 -2.34 -5.20 -20.36
N LYS A 310 -2.09 -6.29 -19.66
CA LYS A 310 -1.71 -7.58 -20.21
C LYS A 310 -2.82 -8.59 -19.89
N PRO A 311 -3.47 -9.22 -20.88
CA PRO A 311 -4.59 -10.14 -20.62
C PRO A 311 -4.24 -11.30 -19.68
N VAL A 312 -2.99 -11.78 -19.74
CA VAL A 312 -2.50 -12.84 -18.86
C VAL A 312 -2.51 -12.40 -17.39
N ASN A 313 -2.18 -11.13 -17.10
CA ASN A 313 -2.27 -10.59 -15.74
C ASN A 313 -3.70 -10.53 -15.23
N ILE A 314 -4.68 -10.25 -16.09
CA ILE A 314 -6.10 -10.28 -15.70
C ILE A 314 -6.50 -11.69 -15.27
N LEU A 315 -6.12 -12.70 -16.05
CA LEU A 315 -6.40 -14.10 -15.74
C LEU A 315 -5.73 -14.53 -14.43
N ILE A 316 -4.43 -14.25 -14.28
CA ILE A 316 -3.68 -14.55 -13.05
C ILE A 316 -4.33 -13.85 -11.87
N SER A 317 -4.69 -12.58 -12.00
CA SER A 317 -5.37 -11.81 -10.96
C SER A 317 -6.68 -12.46 -10.54
N ALA A 318 -7.50 -12.91 -11.50
CA ALA A 318 -8.79 -13.53 -11.21
C ALA A 318 -8.61 -14.83 -10.45
N VAL A 319 -7.65 -15.66 -10.85
CA VAL A 319 -7.29 -16.90 -10.16
C VAL A 319 -6.75 -16.61 -8.76
N THR A 320 -5.84 -15.65 -8.62
CA THR A 320 -5.27 -15.23 -7.34
C THR A 320 -6.34 -14.73 -6.37
N PHE A 321 -7.27 -13.89 -6.83
CA PHE A 321 -8.37 -13.43 -5.99
C PHE A 321 -9.32 -14.56 -5.59
N TYR A 322 -9.66 -15.42 -6.55
CA TYR A 322 -10.50 -16.58 -6.25
C TYR A 322 -9.85 -17.46 -5.17
N LEU A 323 -8.56 -17.78 -5.31
CA LEU A 323 -7.83 -18.56 -4.31
C LEU A 323 -7.75 -17.83 -2.97
N PHE A 324 -7.53 -16.52 -2.97
CA PHE A 324 -7.49 -15.72 -1.74
C PHE A 324 -8.82 -15.79 -0.99
N PHE A 325 -9.93 -15.50 -1.66
CA PHE A 325 -11.26 -15.54 -1.04
C PHE A 325 -11.69 -16.95 -0.64
N ALA A 326 -11.37 -17.97 -1.43
CA ALA A 326 -11.67 -19.36 -1.10
C ALA A 326 -10.92 -19.82 0.17
N ASN A 327 -9.65 -19.42 0.34
CA ASN A 327 -8.91 -19.75 1.55
C ASN A 327 -9.43 -18.97 2.78
N ILE A 328 -9.87 -17.72 2.62
CA ILE A 328 -10.52 -16.98 3.71
C ILE A 328 -11.83 -17.65 4.10
N ASP A 329 -12.69 -17.98 3.14
CA ASP A 329 -13.99 -18.62 3.41
C ASP A 329 -13.81 -19.95 4.15
N ALA A 330 -12.81 -20.75 3.77
CA ALA A 330 -12.43 -21.97 4.46
C ALA A 330 -12.03 -21.73 5.94
N ILE A 331 -11.25 -20.69 6.22
CA ILE A 331 -10.92 -20.30 7.61
C ILE A 331 -12.18 -19.91 8.38
N LEU A 332 -13.04 -19.08 7.79
CA LEU A 332 -14.25 -18.59 8.46
C LEU A 332 -15.19 -19.74 8.80
N GLY A 333 -15.34 -20.71 7.90
CA GLY A 333 -16.05 -21.95 8.16
C GLY A 333 -15.47 -22.74 9.34
N GLY A 334 -14.14 -22.90 9.38
CA GLY A 334 -13.46 -23.57 10.49
C GLY A 334 -13.63 -22.85 11.84
N ILE A 335 -13.55 -21.52 11.85
CA ILE A 335 -13.76 -20.71 13.06
C ILE A 335 -15.20 -20.85 13.57
N MET A 336 -16.19 -20.80 12.67
CA MET A 336 -17.59 -21.01 13.05
C MET A 336 -17.83 -22.39 13.66
N GLU A 337 -17.21 -23.43 13.11
CA GLU A 337 -17.33 -24.79 13.65
C GLU A 337 -16.76 -24.88 15.08
N ILE A 338 -15.61 -24.24 15.34
CA ILE A 338 -15.00 -24.19 16.68
C ILE A 338 -15.91 -23.43 17.65
N ILE A 339 -16.40 -22.25 17.28
CA ILE A 339 -17.28 -21.44 18.13
C ILE A 339 -18.60 -22.18 18.41
N GLY A 340 -19.15 -22.86 17.41
CA GLY A 340 -20.38 -23.64 17.53
C GLY A 340 -20.27 -24.87 18.43
N ARG A 341 -19.06 -25.42 18.65
CA ARG A 341 -18.80 -26.51 19.59
C ARG A 341 -18.60 -26.06 21.04
N ILE A 342 -18.29 -24.79 21.26
CA ILE A 342 -18.01 -24.21 22.59
C ILE A 342 -19.30 -23.67 23.25
N ARG A 343 -20.32 -23.36 22.44
CA ARG A 343 -21.69 -23.08 22.91
C ARG A 343 -22.45 -24.38 23.08
#